data_AF-A0A0F9HP16-F1
#
_entry.id   AF-A0A0F9HP16-F1
#
_cell.length_a   1.000
_cell.length_b   1.000
_cell.length_c   1.000
_cell.angle_alpha   90.00
_cell.angle_beta   90.00
_cell.angle_gamma   90.00
#
_symmetry.space_group_name_H-M   'P 1'
#
loop_
_entity.id
_entity.type
_entity.pdbx_description
1 polymer ?
#
loop_
_entity_poly.entity_id
_entity_poly.type
_entity_poly.pdbx_seq_one_letter_code
_entity_poly.pdbx_strand_id
1 'polypeptide(L)'
;MDMITEKERNYYLKKKRILMRTFDMVLNIGKQILIDYFGESKFKEISITMRNDFEALIPQIPFVGGKDSRFTDTIINATSLLPLLRAFEKEGLGYYEIGKLTYNLFEAIFKVIPPTDDIFTEEYLNNEKARAKNSKLRKYPGDWVFDFVEGDGKTFSYGIDYSECGVHKFYKNQDAEHFMPIACIADYAQAQIY
;
A
#
# COMPACT_ATOMS: atom_id res chain seq x y z
N MET A 1 -5.61 24.46 9.93
CA MET A 1 -7.08 24.42 10.04
C MET A 1 -7.51 23.21 9.24
N ASP A 2 -7.95 22.13 9.88
CA ASP A 2 -8.19 20.84 9.24
C ASP A 2 -9.23 20.97 8.12
N MET A 3 -8.77 20.87 6.87
CA MET A 3 -9.57 21.04 5.65
C MET A 3 -10.35 19.76 5.27
N ILE A 4 -10.34 18.73 6.11
CA ILE A 4 -11.03 17.47 5.85
C ILE A 4 -12.47 17.57 6.34
N THR A 5 -13.42 17.34 5.45
CA THR A 5 -14.85 17.29 5.77
C THR A 5 -15.21 16.00 6.50
N GLU A 6 -16.37 15.96 7.16
CA GLU A 6 -16.87 14.73 7.81
C GLU A 6 -17.05 13.57 6.81
N LYS A 7 -17.51 13.90 5.59
CA LYS A 7 -17.64 12.92 4.51
C LYS A 7 -16.29 12.27 4.16
N GLU A 8 -15.23 13.07 4.11
CA GLU A 8 -13.88 12.61 3.82
C GLU A 8 -13.29 11.80 4.98
N ARG A 9 -13.50 12.22 6.24
CA ARG A 9 -13.14 11.42 7.43
C ARG A 9 -13.79 10.04 7.43
N ASN A 10 -15.05 9.95 7.02
CA ASN A 10 -15.82 8.72 7.01
C ASN A 10 -15.71 7.92 5.70
N TYR A 11 -14.84 8.31 4.77
CA TYR A 11 -14.75 7.71 3.43
C TYR A 11 -14.47 6.20 3.48
N TYR A 12 -13.44 5.79 4.22
CA TYR A 12 -13.05 4.38 4.33
C TYR A 12 -14.00 3.57 5.22
N LEU A 13 -14.55 4.19 6.27
CA LEU A 13 -15.56 3.57 7.12
C LEU A 13 -16.80 3.14 6.33
N LYS A 14 -17.27 3.99 5.40
CA LYS A 14 -18.39 3.63 4.49
C LYS A 14 -18.04 2.46 3.55
N LYS A 15 -16.76 2.18 3.34
CA LYS A 15 -16.24 1.08 2.51
C LYS A 15 -15.78 -0.12 3.32
N LYS A 16 -15.87 -0.08 4.66
CA LYS A 16 -15.37 -1.11 5.57
C LYS A 16 -15.70 -2.53 5.11
N ARG A 17 -16.96 -2.81 4.75
CA ARG A 17 -17.38 -4.14 4.28
C ARG A 17 -16.59 -4.63 3.06
N ILE A 18 -16.31 -3.75 2.10
CA ILE A 18 -15.56 -4.09 0.88
C ILE A 18 -14.07 -4.25 1.20
N LEU A 19 -13.53 -3.35 2.03
CA LEU A 19 -12.13 -3.43 2.49
C LEU A 19 -11.87 -4.76 3.22
N MET A 20 -12.73 -5.14 4.17
CA MET A 20 -12.59 -6.41 4.89
C MET A 20 -12.67 -7.63 3.95
N ARG A 21 -13.58 -7.64 2.98
CA ARG A 21 -13.67 -8.72 1.99
C ARG A 21 -12.43 -8.81 1.11
N THR A 22 -11.87 -7.66 0.74
CA THR A 22 -10.65 -7.59 -0.07
C THR A 22 -9.45 -8.10 0.74
N PHE A 23 -9.36 -7.73 2.00
CA PHE A 23 -8.37 -8.26 2.94
C PHE A 23 -8.45 -9.79 3.06
N ASP A 24 -9.65 -10.33 3.28
CA ASP A 24 -9.88 -11.77 3.38
C ASP A 24 -9.46 -12.50 2.07
N MET A 25 -9.73 -11.90 0.90
CA MET A 25 -9.31 -12.42 -0.40
C MET A 25 -7.79 -12.44 -0.54
N VAL A 26 -7.10 -11.34 -0.21
CA VAL A 26 -5.65 -11.22 -0.28
C VAL A 26 -4.97 -12.22 0.65
N LEU A 27 -5.46 -12.35 1.88
CA LEU A 27 -4.97 -13.35 2.82
C LEU A 27 -5.17 -14.78 2.30
N ASN A 28 -6.27 -15.03 1.59
CA ASN A 28 -6.52 -16.32 0.97
C ASN A 28 -5.56 -16.63 -0.20
N ILE A 29 -5.13 -15.62 -0.98
CA ILE A 29 -4.12 -15.80 -2.04
C ILE A 29 -2.78 -16.26 -1.42
N GLY A 30 -2.36 -15.63 -0.32
CA GLY A 30 -1.15 -15.97 0.42
C GLY A 30 -1.27 -17.18 1.36
N LYS A 31 -2.44 -17.82 1.44
CA LYS A 31 -2.77 -18.83 2.46
C LYS A 31 -1.77 -19.97 2.51
N GLN A 32 -1.45 -20.57 1.36
CA GLN A 32 -0.57 -21.74 1.34
C GLN A 32 0.84 -21.37 1.81
N ILE A 33 1.36 -20.22 1.37
CA ILE A 33 2.67 -19.69 1.79
C ILE A 33 2.71 -19.53 3.32
N LEU A 34 1.66 -18.98 3.91
CA LEU A 34 1.58 -18.77 5.36
C LEU A 34 1.39 -20.08 6.14
N ILE A 35 0.63 -21.04 5.61
CA ILE A 35 0.49 -22.37 6.21
C ILE A 35 1.80 -23.14 6.15
N ASP A 36 2.52 -23.08 5.04
CA ASP A 36 3.82 -23.76 4.90
C ASP A 36 4.86 -23.18 5.88
N TYR A 37 4.77 -21.88 6.17
CA TYR A 37 5.67 -21.21 7.11
C TYR A 37 5.31 -21.46 8.58
N PHE A 38 4.05 -21.23 8.96
CA PHE A 38 3.62 -21.23 10.37
C PHE A 38 2.95 -22.52 10.82
N GLY A 39 2.50 -23.36 9.89
CA GLY A 39 1.58 -24.46 10.14
C GLY A 39 0.11 -24.01 10.23
N GLU A 40 -0.80 -24.94 9.96
CA GLU A 40 -2.22 -24.63 9.81
C GLU A 40 -2.86 -24.04 11.08
N SER A 41 -2.51 -24.56 12.26
CA SER A 41 -3.09 -24.06 13.52
C SER A 41 -2.67 -22.62 13.80
N LYS A 42 -1.39 -22.31 13.60
CA LYS A 42 -0.88 -20.96 13.84
C LYS A 42 -1.39 -19.99 12.78
N PHE A 43 -1.45 -20.41 11.52
CA PHE A 43 -2.08 -19.61 10.45
C PHE A 43 -3.51 -19.18 10.82
N LYS A 44 -4.34 -20.10 11.35
CA LYS A 44 -5.71 -19.78 11.78
C LYS A 44 -5.73 -18.73 12.91
N GLU A 45 -4.85 -18.87 13.89
CA GLU A 45 -4.70 -17.94 15.01
C GLU A 45 -4.31 -16.53 14.51
N ILE A 46 -3.19 -16.42 13.80
CA ILE A 46 -2.68 -15.13 13.34
C ILE A 46 -3.60 -14.46 12.32
N SER A 47 -4.32 -15.23 11.51
CA SER A 47 -5.30 -14.69 10.55
C SER A 47 -6.43 -13.92 11.23
N ILE A 48 -6.91 -14.41 12.39
CA ILE A 48 -7.93 -13.73 13.18
C ILE A 48 -7.38 -12.41 13.73
N THR A 49 -6.16 -12.43 14.27
CA THR A 49 -5.49 -11.23 14.77
C THR A 49 -5.27 -10.21 13.66
N MET A 50 -4.65 -10.60 12.54
CA MET A 50 -4.40 -9.72 11.39
C MET A 50 -5.69 -9.08 10.87
N ARG A 51 -6.77 -9.85 10.81
CA ARG A 51 -8.08 -9.35 10.36
C ARG A 51 -8.67 -8.32 11.33
N ASN A 52 -8.63 -8.59 12.64
CA ASN A 52 -9.11 -7.65 13.66
C ASN A 52 -8.28 -6.35 13.68
N ASP A 53 -6.97 -6.48 13.53
CA ASP A 53 -6.05 -5.34 13.46
C ASP A 53 -6.33 -4.49 12.22
N PHE A 54 -6.54 -5.11 11.05
CA PHE A 54 -6.94 -4.37 9.85
C PHE A 54 -8.25 -3.62 10.06
N GLU A 55 -9.25 -4.27 10.67
CA GLU A 55 -10.54 -3.66 10.96
C GLU A 55 -10.42 -2.41 11.85
N ALA A 56 -9.51 -2.43 12.83
CA ALA A 56 -9.20 -1.31 13.71
C ALA A 56 -8.40 -0.18 13.02
N LEU A 57 -7.64 -0.50 11.96
CA LEU A 57 -6.89 0.47 11.17
C LEU A 57 -7.73 1.22 10.14
N ILE A 58 -8.85 0.67 9.66
CA ILE A 58 -9.74 1.32 8.67
C ILE A 58 -10.10 2.78 9.01
N PRO A 59 -10.55 3.15 10.24
CA PRO A 59 -10.83 4.55 10.57
C PRO A 59 -9.58 5.45 10.61
N GLN A 60 -8.38 4.87 10.63
CA GLN A 60 -7.10 5.58 10.74
C GLN A 60 -6.41 5.78 9.38
N ILE A 61 -6.98 5.23 8.29
CA ILE A 61 -6.46 5.45 6.94
C ILE A 61 -6.60 6.94 6.61
N PRO A 62 -5.51 7.64 6.27
CA PRO A 62 -5.59 9.05 5.94
C PRO A 62 -6.38 9.21 4.63
N PHE A 63 -7.29 10.18 4.60
CA PHE A 63 -7.98 10.52 3.36
C PHE A 63 -7.01 11.24 2.40
N VAL A 64 -6.80 10.65 1.22
CA VAL A 64 -5.86 11.15 0.20
C VAL A 64 -6.56 11.53 -1.12
N GLY A 65 -7.83 11.92 -1.05
CA GLY A 65 -8.64 12.30 -2.22
C GLY A 65 -9.60 11.21 -2.72
N GLY A 66 -9.56 10.01 -2.15
CA GLY A 66 -10.52 8.95 -2.43
C GLY A 66 -10.49 8.52 -3.90
N LYS A 67 -11.67 8.36 -4.53
CA LYS A 67 -11.77 7.82 -5.90
C LYS A 67 -11.07 8.66 -6.97
N ASP A 68 -10.81 9.94 -6.68
CA ASP A 68 -10.21 10.88 -7.61
C ASP A 68 -8.66 10.90 -7.47
N SER A 69 -8.11 10.17 -6.49
CA SER A 69 -6.67 10.05 -6.26
C SER A 69 -6.14 8.68 -6.67
N ARG A 70 -5.06 8.66 -7.46
CA ARG A 70 -4.37 7.44 -7.88
C ARG A 70 -3.71 6.68 -6.73
N PHE A 71 -3.51 7.34 -5.58
CA PHE A 71 -2.83 6.75 -4.43
C PHE A 71 -3.80 6.13 -3.41
N THR A 72 -5.11 6.17 -3.66
CA THR A 72 -6.10 5.61 -2.73
C THR A 72 -5.93 4.10 -2.55
N ASP A 73 -5.66 3.37 -3.64
CA ASP A 73 -5.43 1.93 -3.53
C ASP A 73 -4.06 1.64 -2.89
N THR A 74 -3.04 2.45 -3.18
CA THR A 74 -1.73 2.37 -2.52
C THR A 74 -1.83 2.50 -1.00
N ILE A 75 -2.56 3.51 -0.49
CA ILE A 75 -2.70 3.68 0.97
C ILE A 75 -3.53 2.57 1.62
N ILE A 76 -4.56 2.05 0.92
CA ILE A 76 -5.36 0.91 1.38
C ILE A 76 -4.47 -0.34 1.47
N ASN A 77 -3.70 -0.63 0.42
CA ASN A 77 -2.82 -1.80 0.36
C ASN A 77 -1.74 -1.74 1.42
N ALA A 78 -1.08 -0.59 1.60
CA ALA A 78 -0.10 -0.42 2.66
C ALA A 78 -0.73 -0.52 4.06
N THR A 79 -1.97 -0.04 4.25
CA THR A 79 -2.69 -0.26 5.52
C THR A 79 -2.97 -1.74 5.75
N SER A 80 -3.37 -2.48 4.70
CA SER A 80 -3.65 -3.91 4.79
C SER A 80 -2.40 -4.75 5.06
N LEU A 81 -1.22 -4.27 4.65
CA LEU A 81 0.05 -4.94 4.91
C LEU A 81 0.46 -4.86 6.40
N LEU A 82 0.18 -3.75 7.07
CA LEU A 82 0.69 -3.48 8.42
C LEU A 82 0.30 -4.56 9.47
N PRO A 83 -0.94 -5.08 9.52
CA PRO A 83 -1.30 -6.21 10.38
C PRO A 83 -0.47 -7.47 10.16
N LEU A 84 -0.09 -7.76 8.91
CA LEU A 84 0.74 -8.93 8.59
C LEU A 84 2.14 -8.75 9.17
N LEU A 85 2.76 -7.58 8.96
CA LEU A 85 4.09 -7.27 9.46
C LEU A 85 4.17 -7.33 10.99
N ARG A 86 3.18 -6.73 11.67
CA ARG A 86 3.07 -6.78 13.14
C ARG A 86 2.88 -8.21 13.65
N ALA A 87 2.05 -9.01 12.97
CA ALA A 87 1.84 -10.40 13.35
C ALA A 87 3.12 -11.23 13.18
N PHE A 88 3.87 -11.03 12.08
CA PHE A 88 5.14 -11.71 11.84
C PHE A 88 6.20 -11.35 12.90
N GLU A 89 6.33 -10.07 13.21
CA GLU A 89 7.23 -9.62 14.28
C GLU A 89 6.83 -10.19 15.65
N LYS A 90 5.53 -10.22 15.96
CA LYS A 90 5.01 -10.78 17.22
C LYS A 90 5.27 -12.29 17.34
N GLU A 91 5.26 -13.02 16.23
CA GLU A 91 5.65 -14.44 16.19
C GLU A 91 7.18 -14.64 16.23
N GLY A 92 7.96 -13.56 16.38
CA GLY A 92 9.40 -13.59 16.63
C GLY A 92 10.26 -13.70 15.37
N LEU A 93 9.69 -13.44 14.19
CA LEU A 93 10.47 -13.47 12.95
C LEU A 93 11.50 -12.33 12.95
N GLY A 94 12.71 -12.62 12.47
CA GLY A 94 13.71 -11.59 12.24
C GLY A 94 13.34 -10.68 11.06
N TYR A 95 13.87 -9.46 11.05
CA TYR A 95 13.58 -8.46 10.01
C TYR A 95 13.72 -8.98 8.56
N TYR A 96 14.78 -9.73 8.29
CA TYR A 96 15.01 -10.33 6.96
C TYR A 96 13.96 -11.39 6.60
N GLU A 97 13.53 -12.20 7.58
CA GLU A 97 12.50 -13.22 7.37
C GLU A 97 11.14 -12.59 7.10
N ILE A 98 10.80 -11.52 7.84
CA ILE A 98 9.60 -10.71 7.58
C ILE A 98 9.66 -10.18 6.15
N GLY A 99 10.77 -9.56 5.74
CA GLY A 99 10.94 -9.01 4.40
C GLY A 99 10.78 -10.07 3.30
N LYS A 100 11.43 -11.23 3.47
CA LYS A 100 11.35 -12.34 2.51
C LYS A 100 9.95 -12.93 2.42
N LEU A 101 9.29 -13.16 3.55
CA LEU A 101 7.93 -13.70 3.58
C LEU A 101 6.96 -12.72 2.91
N THR A 102 7.06 -11.42 3.24
CA THR A 102 6.26 -10.36 2.62
C THR A 102 6.50 -10.25 1.11
N TYR A 103 7.75 -10.35 0.64
CA TYR A 103 8.07 -10.37 -0.79
C TYR A 103 7.38 -11.54 -1.51
N ASN A 104 7.44 -12.75 -0.94
CA ASN A 104 6.77 -13.93 -1.51
C ASN A 104 5.25 -13.74 -1.59
N LEU A 105 4.65 -13.07 -0.59
CA LEU A 105 3.23 -12.73 -0.61
C LEU A 105 2.91 -11.74 -1.73
N PHE A 106 3.73 -10.71 -1.92
CA PHE A 106 3.56 -9.77 -3.03
C PHE A 106 3.63 -10.46 -4.38
N GLU A 107 4.62 -11.35 -4.60
CA GLU A 107 4.70 -12.11 -5.85
C GLU A 107 3.45 -12.96 -6.10
N ALA A 108 2.92 -13.61 -5.06
CA ALA A 108 1.69 -14.40 -5.18
C ALA A 108 0.47 -13.53 -5.53
N ILE A 109 0.37 -12.34 -4.93
CA ILE A 109 -0.71 -11.39 -5.17
C ILE A 109 -0.62 -10.80 -6.58
N PHE A 110 0.55 -10.29 -6.99
CA PHE A 110 0.68 -9.62 -8.28
C PHE A 110 0.55 -10.61 -9.47
N LYS A 111 0.82 -11.91 -9.28
CA LYS A 111 0.57 -12.95 -10.30
C LYS A 111 -0.91 -13.12 -10.67
N VAL A 112 -1.84 -12.71 -9.80
CA VAL A 112 -3.28 -12.83 -10.05
C VAL A 112 -3.95 -11.50 -10.37
N ILE A 113 -3.21 -10.39 -10.30
CA ILE A 113 -3.68 -9.06 -10.68
C ILE A 113 -3.43 -8.89 -12.19
N PRO A 114 -4.44 -8.51 -12.98
CA PRO A 114 -4.25 -8.25 -14.41
C PRO A 114 -3.25 -7.11 -14.63
N PRO A 115 -2.57 -7.07 -15.78
CA PRO A 115 -1.65 -5.98 -16.10
C PRO A 115 -2.34 -4.62 -16.07
N THR A 116 -1.57 -3.62 -15.63
CA THR A 116 -2.03 -2.23 -15.50
C THR A 116 -2.05 -1.52 -16.85
N ASP A 117 -2.66 -0.34 -16.86
CA ASP A 117 -2.64 0.56 -18.02
C ASP A 117 -1.21 0.88 -18.47
N ASP A 118 -1.06 1.21 -19.76
CA ASP A 118 0.22 1.62 -20.34
C ASP A 118 0.66 2.98 -19.77
N ILE A 119 1.65 2.91 -18.86
CA ILE A 119 2.22 4.05 -18.14
C ILE A 119 3.19 4.88 -19.00
N PHE A 120 3.36 4.57 -20.28
CA PHE A 120 4.24 5.28 -21.21
C PHE A 120 3.49 6.09 -22.27
N THR A 121 2.15 6.08 -22.25
CA THR A 121 1.34 6.90 -23.16
C THR A 121 1.46 8.39 -22.86
N GLU A 122 1.38 9.23 -23.88
CA GLU A 122 1.44 10.69 -23.72
C GLU A 122 0.35 11.22 -22.79
N GLU A 123 -0.86 10.64 -22.86
CA GLU A 123 -1.97 10.97 -21.95
C GLU A 123 -1.61 10.68 -20.49
N TYR A 124 -1.03 9.52 -20.21
CA TYR A 124 -0.59 9.16 -18.86
C TYR A 124 0.46 10.14 -18.33
N LEU A 125 1.48 10.45 -19.14
CA LEU A 125 2.55 11.38 -18.73
C LEU A 125 2.03 12.79 -18.48
N ASN A 126 1.12 13.30 -19.32
CA ASN A 126 0.48 14.60 -19.13
C ASN A 126 -0.35 14.63 -17.84
N ASN A 127 -1.06 13.53 -17.54
CA ASN A 127 -1.79 13.38 -16.28
C ASN A 127 -0.84 13.35 -15.07
N GLU A 128 0.30 12.66 -15.13
CA GLU A 128 1.28 12.65 -14.04
C GLU A 128 1.92 14.03 -13.82
N LYS A 129 2.24 14.79 -14.87
CA LYS A 129 2.71 16.18 -14.74
C LYS A 129 1.68 17.08 -14.04
N ALA A 130 0.40 16.95 -14.41
CA ALA A 130 -0.67 17.68 -13.76
C ALA A 130 -0.85 17.27 -12.29
N ARG A 131 -0.76 15.97 -11.98
CA ARG A 131 -0.81 15.44 -10.60
C ARG A 131 0.37 15.95 -9.76
N ALA A 132 1.59 15.96 -10.31
CA ALA A 132 2.78 16.49 -9.64
C ALA A 132 2.58 17.96 -9.25
N LYS A 133 2.08 18.80 -10.17
CA LYS A 133 1.74 20.20 -9.89
C LYS A 133 0.68 20.33 -8.78
N ASN A 134 -0.38 19.51 -8.84
CA ASN A 134 -1.46 19.53 -7.85
C ASN A 134 -1.00 19.02 -6.47
N SER A 135 -0.04 18.10 -6.40
CA SER A 135 0.50 17.56 -5.14
C SER A 135 1.10 18.67 -4.26
N LYS A 136 1.68 19.72 -4.87
CA LYS A 136 2.26 20.86 -4.17
C LYS A 136 1.23 21.72 -3.42
N LEU A 137 -0.06 21.59 -3.77
CA LEU A 137 -1.14 22.26 -3.03
C LEU A 137 -1.32 21.66 -1.62
N ARG A 138 -0.79 20.46 -1.35
CA ARG A 138 -0.86 19.77 -0.05
C ARG A 138 -2.28 19.74 0.52
N LYS A 139 -3.27 19.51 -0.35
CA LYS A 139 -4.70 19.58 0.00
C LYS A 139 -5.04 18.61 1.14
N TYR A 140 -4.44 17.43 1.13
CA TYR A 140 -4.66 16.41 2.14
C TYR A 140 -3.33 16.08 2.84
N PRO A 141 -3.23 16.21 4.18
CA PRO A 141 -1.97 16.04 4.90
C PRO A 141 -1.29 14.68 4.72
N GLY A 142 -2.09 13.61 4.59
CA GLY A 142 -1.61 12.25 4.39
C GLY A 142 -1.29 11.88 2.95
N ASP A 143 -1.39 12.82 2.01
CA ASP A 143 -1.14 12.59 0.58
C ASP A 143 0.35 12.73 0.23
N TRP A 144 0.69 12.38 -1.01
CA TRP A 144 2.04 12.45 -1.56
C TRP A 144 2.36 13.85 -2.05
N VAL A 145 3.64 14.20 -2.03
CA VAL A 145 4.19 15.40 -2.68
C VAL A 145 5.38 14.98 -3.52
N PHE A 146 5.32 15.25 -4.82
CA PHE A 146 6.31 14.75 -5.77
C PHE A 146 6.49 15.67 -6.97
N ASP A 147 7.58 15.48 -7.69
CA ASP A 147 7.88 16.12 -8.96
C ASP A 147 7.93 15.07 -10.07
N PHE A 148 7.51 15.47 -11.27
CA PHE A 148 7.71 14.67 -12.47
C PHE A 148 9.11 14.95 -13.02
N VAL A 149 9.86 13.90 -13.32
CA VAL A 149 11.21 13.97 -13.89
C VAL A 149 11.14 13.55 -15.35
N GLU A 150 11.45 14.49 -16.26
CA GLU A 150 11.50 14.19 -17.69
C GLU A 150 12.63 13.20 -17.99
N GLY A 151 12.35 12.29 -18.93
CA GLY A 151 13.34 11.38 -19.47
C GLY A 151 14.39 12.05 -20.35
N ASP A 152 15.43 11.30 -20.69
CA ASP A 152 16.44 11.70 -21.69
C ASP A 152 16.05 11.30 -23.13
N GLY A 153 14.94 10.57 -23.27
CA GLY A 153 14.46 10.03 -24.55
C GLY A 153 15.33 8.90 -25.13
N LYS A 154 16.24 8.31 -24.32
CA LYS A 154 17.20 7.28 -24.74
C LYS A 154 17.30 6.13 -23.76
N THR A 155 17.73 6.42 -22.53
CA THR A 155 18.03 5.41 -21.49
C THR A 155 17.08 5.50 -20.30
N PHE A 156 16.33 6.60 -20.20
CA PHE A 156 15.42 6.89 -19.11
C PHE A 156 14.15 7.54 -19.68
N SER A 157 13.01 6.86 -19.53
CA SER A 157 11.74 7.32 -20.10
C SER A 157 11.13 8.50 -19.33
N TYR A 158 11.01 8.35 -18.01
CA TYR A 158 10.61 9.39 -17.06
C TYR A 158 10.78 8.84 -15.63
N GLY A 159 10.63 9.69 -14.63
CA GLY A 159 10.57 9.28 -13.24
C GLY A 159 9.65 10.15 -12.39
N ILE A 160 9.45 9.72 -11.16
CA ILE A 160 8.70 10.47 -10.15
C ILE A 160 9.61 10.63 -8.93
N ASP A 161 9.90 11.86 -8.54
CA ASP A 161 10.70 12.17 -7.37
C ASP A 161 9.79 12.54 -6.20
N TYR A 162 9.69 11.65 -5.21
CA TYR A 162 8.79 11.82 -4.06
C TYR A 162 9.51 12.55 -2.92
N SER A 163 9.11 13.80 -2.68
CA SER A 163 9.53 14.57 -1.49
C SER A 163 8.74 14.22 -0.22
N GLU A 164 7.51 13.73 -0.36
CA GLU A 164 6.67 13.25 0.74
C GLU A 164 5.87 12.01 0.30
N CYS A 165 5.77 10.99 1.16
CA CYS A 165 5.06 9.74 0.87
C CYS A 165 3.90 9.51 1.85
N GLY A 166 2.69 9.28 1.35
CA GLY A 166 1.51 9.04 2.18
C GLY A 166 1.60 7.77 3.02
N VAL A 167 2.21 6.72 2.47
CA VAL A 167 2.46 5.46 3.19
C VAL A 167 3.45 5.69 4.34
N HIS A 168 4.54 6.40 4.09
CA HIS A 168 5.53 6.73 5.12
C HIS A 168 4.91 7.53 6.27
N LYS A 169 4.12 8.56 5.96
CA LYS A 169 3.36 9.34 6.96
C LYS A 169 2.42 8.46 7.78
N PHE A 170 1.68 7.57 7.12
CA PHE A 170 0.79 6.64 7.80
C PHE A 170 1.55 5.68 8.72
N TYR A 171 2.61 5.04 8.23
CA TYR A 171 3.41 4.09 9.03
C TYR A 171 4.08 4.78 10.20
N LYS A 172 4.58 6.00 10.03
CA LYS A 172 5.13 6.81 11.12
C LYS A 172 4.08 7.10 12.20
N ASN A 173 2.86 7.46 11.82
CA ASN A 173 1.75 7.68 12.76
C ASN A 173 1.27 6.40 13.46
N GLN A 174 1.71 5.24 13.00
CA GLN A 174 1.41 3.92 13.53
C GLN A 174 2.60 3.29 14.27
N ASP A 175 3.66 4.07 14.53
CA ASP A 175 4.93 3.63 15.13
C ASP A 175 5.58 2.44 14.37
N ALA A 176 5.39 2.41 13.05
CA ALA A 176 5.74 1.31 12.15
C ALA A 176 6.75 1.72 11.07
N GLU A 177 7.43 2.86 11.23
CA GLU A 177 8.36 3.42 10.23
C GLU A 177 9.50 2.45 9.87
N HIS A 178 9.94 1.60 10.82
CA HIS A 178 10.99 0.61 10.59
C HIS A 178 10.62 -0.45 9.54
N PHE A 179 9.33 -0.66 9.27
CA PHE A 179 8.85 -1.56 8.23
C PHE A 179 8.88 -0.96 6.81
N MET A 180 9.16 0.34 6.66
CA MET A 180 9.09 1.02 5.37
C MET A 180 9.90 0.37 4.25
N PRO A 181 11.16 -0.08 4.46
CA PRO A 181 11.90 -0.78 3.41
C PRO A 181 11.21 -2.08 2.95
N ILE A 182 10.54 -2.78 3.87
CA ILE A 182 9.75 -3.98 3.53
C ILE A 182 8.47 -3.60 2.78
N ALA A 183 7.79 -2.52 3.19
CA ALA A 183 6.60 -2.06 2.46
C ALA A 183 6.93 -1.63 1.02
N CYS A 184 8.05 -0.94 0.82
CA CYS A 184 8.51 -0.47 -0.50
C CYS A 184 9.01 -1.58 -1.43
N ILE A 185 9.35 -2.77 -0.92
CA ILE A 185 9.76 -3.89 -1.79
C ILE A 185 8.62 -4.38 -2.68
N ALA A 186 7.37 -4.01 -2.36
CA ALA A 186 6.19 -4.27 -3.21
C ALA A 186 6.39 -3.74 -4.63
N ASP A 187 6.97 -2.54 -4.78
CA ASP A 187 7.18 -1.91 -6.09
C ASP A 187 8.16 -2.73 -6.94
N TYR A 188 9.20 -3.29 -6.30
CA TYR A 188 10.14 -4.18 -6.97
C TYR A 188 9.46 -5.49 -7.38
N ALA A 189 8.70 -6.12 -6.47
CA ALA A 189 7.96 -7.35 -6.77
C ALA A 189 6.96 -7.15 -7.93
N GLN A 190 6.27 -6.00 -7.97
CA GLN A 190 5.35 -5.67 -9.04
C GLN A 190 6.08 -5.52 -10.38
N ALA A 191 7.21 -4.81 -10.40
CA ALA A 191 7.99 -4.57 -11.62
C ALA A 191 8.59 -5.85 -12.23
N GLN A 192 8.74 -6.94 -11.47
CA GLN A 192 9.25 -8.22 -11.99
C GLN A 192 8.18 -9.06 -12.73
N ILE A 193 6.90 -8.69 -12.65
CA ILE A 193 5.79 -9.46 -13.24
C ILE A 193 5.38 -8.94 -14.62
N TYR A 194 5.79 -7.71 -14.96
CA TYR A 194 5.54 -7.07 -16.26
C TYR A 194 6.80 -7.05 -17.12
#